data_AF-A0AA51DYR1-F1
#
_entry.id   AF-A0AA51DYR1-F1
#
_cell.length_a   1.000
_cell.length_b   1.000
_cell.length_c   1.000
_cell.angle_alpha   90.00
_cell.angle_beta   90.00
_cell.angle_gamma   90.00
#
_symmetry.space_group_name_H-M   'P 1'
#
loop_
_entity.id
_entity.type
_entity.pdbx_description
1 polymer ?
#
loop_
_entity_poly.entity_id
_entity_poly.type
_entity_poly.pdbx_seq_one_letter_code
_entity_poly.pdbx_strand_id
1 'polypeptide(L)'
;MTTKVTQYQFDKICTQMKNQYGTIKKGSEDGHSMMLFPMEGNLLKIHRKNPTANSRRLLEAISLALFQIKGYLTDEEYDISSFQTAENEKLLKALLMAFDPFTNKEIHDALEQTSSIDLNNRGKLQFLFQEPIICMLRIKDSVDMLIKSMGADGYFTFTEQYMGSSIPQDEDMKYSIYIGD
;
A
#
# COMPACT_ATOMS: atom_id res chain seq x y z
N MET A 1 19.17 9.76 12.76
CA MET A 1 19.14 8.86 13.93
C MET A 1 17.97 7.93 13.72
N THR A 2 18.23 6.63 13.58
CA THR A 2 17.20 5.65 13.25
C THR A 2 16.38 5.28 14.49
N THR A 3 15.05 5.40 14.39
CA THR A 3 14.11 5.07 15.48
C THR A 3 13.71 3.61 15.39
N LYS A 4 14.02 2.81 16.41
CA LYS A 4 13.56 1.41 16.48
C LYS A 4 12.06 1.34 16.71
N VAL A 5 11.34 0.66 15.82
CA VAL A 5 9.89 0.49 15.92
C VAL A 5 9.56 -0.60 16.94
N THR A 6 8.66 -0.27 17.87
CA THR A 6 8.09 -1.20 18.86
C THR A 6 6.78 -1.80 18.35
N GLN A 7 6.34 -2.93 18.92
CA GLN A 7 5.04 -3.54 18.58
C GLN A 7 3.89 -2.53 18.73
N TYR A 8 3.91 -1.74 19.81
CA TYR A 8 2.91 -0.71 20.04
C TYR A 8 2.86 0.35 18.93
N GLN A 9 4.02 0.81 18.45
CA GLN A 9 4.09 1.74 17.34
C GLN A 9 3.61 1.08 16.04
N PHE A 10 3.99 -0.18 15.82
CA PHE A 10 3.56 -0.97 14.67
C PHE A 10 2.04 -1.11 14.59
N ASP A 11 1.40 -1.43 15.71
CA ASP A 11 -0.06 -1.58 15.77
C ASP A 11 -0.79 -0.24 15.63
N LYS A 12 -0.15 0.88 16.02
CA LYS A 12 -0.75 2.21 15.98
C LYS A 12 -0.61 2.96 14.66
N ILE A 13 0.30 2.58 13.77
CA ILE A 13 0.59 3.35 12.56
C ILE A 13 -0.65 3.57 11.70
N CYS A 14 -1.47 2.55 11.50
CA CYS A 14 -2.70 2.64 10.72
C CYS A 14 -3.68 3.66 11.31
N THR A 15 -3.83 3.67 12.64
CA THR A 15 -4.68 4.64 13.34
C THR A 15 -4.12 6.06 13.25
N GLN A 16 -2.79 6.23 13.37
CA GLN A 16 -2.13 7.53 13.23
C GLN A 16 -2.35 8.10 11.82
N MET A 17 -2.12 7.29 10.78
CA MET A 17 -2.30 7.69 9.39
C MET A 17 -3.77 7.97 9.08
N LYS A 18 -4.70 7.16 9.59
CA LYS A 18 -6.14 7.40 9.49
C LYS A 18 -6.56 8.74 10.11
N ASN A 19 -6.03 9.09 11.28
CA ASN A 19 -6.35 10.36 11.93
C ASN A 19 -5.79 11.57 11.16
N GLN A 20 -4.66 11.39 10.46
CA GLN A 20 -4.01 12.46 9.72
C GLN A 20 -4.59 12.67 8.31
N TYR A 21 -4.87 11.59 7.57
CA TYR A 21 -5.26 11.62 6.15
C TYR A 21 -6.72 11.27 5.91
N GLY A 22 -7.43 10.75 6.92
CA GLY A 22 -8.82 10.31 6.81
C GLY A 22 -8.97 8.90 6.28
N THR A 23 -10.15 8.60 5.73
CA THR A 23 -10.51 7.28 5.16
C THR A 23 -11.50 7.41 4.03
N ILE A 24 -11.44 6.45 3.11
CA ILE A 24 -12.49 6.23 2.11
C ILE A 24 -13.73 5.65 2.81
N LYS A 25 -14.90 6.25 2.59
CA LYS A 25 -16.18 5.73 3.08
C LYS A 25 -16.55 4.46 2.32
N LYS A 26 -17.08 3.45 3.02
CA LYS A 26 -17.62 2.24 2.38
C LYS A 26 -18.73 2.61 1.38
N GLY A 27 -18.64 2.09 0.17
CA GLY A 27 -19.52 2.40 -0.95
C GLY A 27 -19.09 3.64 -1.76
N SER A 28 -17.89 4.17 -1.52
CA SER A 28 -17.32 5.30 -2.26
C SER A 28 -15.96 4.95 -2.90
N GLU A 29 -15.62 3.66 -2.96
CA GLU A 29 -14.36 3.15 -3.51
C GLU A 29 -14.20 3.41 -5.01
N ASP A 30 -15.30 3.55 -5.75
CA ASP A 30 -15.28 3.82 -7.20
C ASP A 30 -14.49 5.08 -7.55
N GLY A 31 -14.58 6.13 -6.71
CA GLY A 31 -13.82 7.38 -6.86
C GLY A 31 -12.31 7.22 -6.72
N HIS A 32 -11.85 6.08 -6.19
CA HIS A 32 -10.45 5.77 -5.89
C HIS A 32 -9.93 4.57 -6.72
N SER A 33 -10.72 4.09 -7.69
CA SER A 33 -10.41 2.88 -8.45
C SER A 33 -9.12 2.98 -9.25
N MET A 34 -8.72 4.17 -9.68
CA MET A 34 -7.44 4.37 -10.37
C MET A 34 -6.23 4.02 -9.50
N MET A 35 -6.33 4.14 -8.18
CA MET A 35 -5.27 3.80 -7.23
C MET A 35 -5.49 2.41 -6.62
N LEU A 36 -6.73 2.06 -6.27
CA LEU A 36 -7.05 0.74 -5.72
C LEU A 36 -6.73 -0.40 -6.70
N PHE A 37 -7.12 -0.25 -7.97
CA PHE A 37 -6.96 -1.33 -8.96
C PHE A 37 -5.52 -1.82 -9.13
N PRO A 38 -4.49 -0.97 -9.34
CA PRO A 38 -3.11 -1.44 -9.42
C PRO A 38 -2.60 -2.03 -8.10
N MET A 39 -2.97 -1.47 -6.94
CA MET A 39 -2.61 -2.04 -5.64
C MET A 39 -3.15 -3.46 -5.47
N GLU A 40 -4.47 -3.63 -5.62
CA GLU A 40 -5.16 -4.92 -5.42
C GLU A 40 -4.74 -5.95 -6.48
N GLY A 41 -4.55 -5.51 -7.73
CA GLY A 41 -4.06 -6.36 -8.81
C GLY A 41 -2.65 -6.89 -8.57
N ASN A 42 -1.71 -6.03 -8.16
CA ASN A 42 -0.34 -6.44 -7.86
C ASN A 42 -0.29 -7.40 -6.66
N LEU A 43 -1.06 -7.10 -5.62
CA LEU A 43 -1.20 -7.97 -4.45
C LEU A 43 -1.73 -9.36 -4.83
N LEU A 44 -2.77 -9.42 -5.67
CA LEU A 44 -3.34 -10.67 -6.14
C LEU A 44 -2.32 -11.51 -6.93
N LYS A 45 -1.53 -10.87 -7.80
CA LYS A 45 -0.44 -11.56 -8.53
C LYS A 45 0.57 -12.19 -7.58
N ILE A 46 0.97 -11.49 -6.52
CA ILE A 46 1.90 -12.05 -5.52
C ILE A 46 1.28 -13.24 -4.79
N HIS A 47 0.03 -13.12 -4.34
CA HIS A 47 -0.65 -14.19 -3.62
C HIS A 47 -0.81 -15.45 -4.48
N ARG A 48 -1.21 -15.30 -5.76
CA ARG A 48 -1.32 -16.43 -6.71
C ARG A 48 -0.02 -17.23 -6.81
N LYS A 49 1.13 -16.54 -6.84
CA LYS A 49 2.46 -17.18 -6.90
C LYS A 49 2.95 -17.67 -5.54
N ASN A 50 2.46 -17.09 -4.44
CA ASN A 50 2.92 -17.36 -3.08
C ASN A 50 1.70 -17.41 -2.13
N PRO A 51 0.95 -18.52 -2.07
CA PRO A 51 -0.26 -18.58 -1.24
C PRO A 51 -0.02 -18.34 0.26
N THR A 52 1.21 -18.51 0.75
CA THR A 52 1.59 -18.17 2.14
C THR A 52 1.60 -16.66 2.41
N ALA A 53 1.72 -15.84 1.37
CA ALA A 53 1.53 -14.39 1.42
C ALA A 53 0.02 -14.06 1.50
N ASN A 54 -0.56 -14.38 2.66
CA ASN A 54 -1.99 -14.32 2.91
C ASN A 54 -2.45 -12.97 3.50
N SER A 55 -3.75 -12.86 3.79
CA SER A 55 -4.37 -11.62 4.26
C SER A 55 -3.77 -11.11 5.57
N ARG A 56 -3.27 -12.00 6.46
CA ARG A 56 -2.59 -11.57 7.70
C ARG A 56 -1.25 -10.92 7.39
N ARG A 57 -0.49 -11.48 6.46
CA ARG A 57 0.78 -10.90 5.97
C ARG A 57 0.54 -9.58 5.24
N LEU A 58 -0.61 -9.42 4.58
CA LEU A 58 -1.01 -8.14 3.98
C LEU A 58 -1.23 -7.03 5.02
N LEU A 59 -1.82 -7.33 6.19
CA LEU A 59 -1.94 -6.33 7.26
C LEU A 59 -0.57 -5.80 7.71
N GLU A 60 0.41 -6.68 7.84
CA GLU A 60 1.79 -6.31 8.17
C GLU A 60 2.42 -5.49 7.06
N ALA A 61 2.27 -5.90 5.80
CA ALA A 61 2.78 -5.18 4.64
C ALA A 61 2.23 -3.75 4.55
N ILE A 62 0.93 -3.55 4.85
CA ILE A 62 0.33 -2.21 4.89
C ILE A 62 0.97 -1.38 6.01
N SER A 63 1.14 -1.92 7.21
CA SER A 63 1.83 -1.20 8.29
C SER A 63 3.27 -0.83 7.93
N LEU A 64 4.02 -1.75 7.30
CA LEU A 64 5.38 -1.50 6.81
C LEU A 64 5.41 -0.38 5.77
N ALA A 65 4.50 -0.41 4.79
CA ALA A 65 4.37 0.63 3.76
C ALA A 65 4.07 2.00 4.38
N LEU A 66 3.19 2.05 5.38
CA LEU A 66 2.86 3.29 6.08
C LEU A 66 4.06 3.85 6.87
N PHE A 67 4.92 3.01 7.46
CA PHE A 67 6.16 3.49 8.08
C PHE A 67 7.15 4.04 7.06
N GLN A 68 7.29 3.38 5.91
CA GLN A 68 8.16 3.83 4.84
C GLN A 68 7.72 5.21 4.31
N ILE A 69 6.42 5.36 4.03
CA ILE A 69 5.83 6.65 3.65
C ILE A 69 6.01 7.69 4.76
N LYS A 70 5.77 7.31 6.03
CA LYS A 70 5.99 8.22 7.15
C LYS A 70 7.41 8.79 7.14
N GLY A 71 8.40 7.92 6.95
CA GLY A 71 9.80 8.32 6.88
C GLY A 71 10.07 9.34 5.77
N TYR A 72 9.49 9.14 4.58
CA TYR A 72 9.59 10.12 3.49
C TYR A 72 8.98 11.47 3.86
N LEU A 73 7.84 11.47 4.55
CA LEU A 73 7.10 12.69 4.87
C LEU A 73 7.70 13.47 6.06
N THR A 74 8.37 12.78 6.98
CA THR A 74 8.95 13.38 8.19
C THR A 74 10.46 13.55 8.13
N ASP A 75 11.14 13.01 7.11
CA ASP A 75 12.60 12.91 7.02
C ASP A 75 13.19 12.14 8.23
N GLU A 76 12.48 11.09 8.64
CA GLU A 76 12.87 10.22 9.74
C GLU A 76 13.15 8.80 9.25
N GLU A 77 14.14 8.15 9.84
CA GLU A 77 14.44 6.74 9.58
C GLU A 77 13.82 5.86 10.65
N TYR A 78 13.13 4.80 10.23
CA TYR A 78 12.49 3.82 11.10
C TYR A 78 13.11 2.43 10.90
N ASP A 79 13.60 1.81 11.97
CA ASP A 79 14.02 0.41 11.94
C ASP A 79 12.79 -0.49 12.15
N ILE A 80 12.32 -1.07 11.04
CA ILE A 80 11.17 -1.99 10.94
C ILE A 80 11.59 -3.44 10.74
N SER A 81 12.89 -3.75 10.82
CA SER A 81 13.46 -5.08 10.52
C SER A 81 12.83 -6.22 11.32
N SER A 82 12.41 -5.95 12.55
CA SER A 82 11.81 -6.95 13.45
C SER A 82 10.40 -7.41 13.02
N PHE A 83 9.77 -6.72 12.05
CA PHE A 83 8.43 -7.03 11.55
C PHE A 83 8.44 -7.59 10.12
N GLN A 84 9.62 -7.64 9.48
CA GLN A 84 9.75 -8.12 8.12
C GLN A 84 9.79 -9.65 8.07
N THR A 85 9.04 -10.22 7.13
CA THR A 85 9.03 -11.65 6.81
C THR A 85 9.06 -11.81 5.30
N ALA A 86 9.57 -12.94 4.81
CA ALA A 86 9.65 -13.20 3.38
C ALA A 86 8.29 -13.08 2.66
N GLU A 87 7.19 -13.38 3.36
CA GLU A 87 5.84 -13.24 2.85
C GLU A 87 5.36 -11.78 2.81
N ASN A 88 5.52 -11.02 3.90
CA ASN A 88 5.01 -9.64 3.94
C ASN A 88 5.89 -8.69 3.11
N GLU A 89 7.18 -8.97 2.92
CA GLU A 89 8.07 -8.19 2.06
C GLU A 89 7.68 -8.27 0.58
N LYS A 90 7.22 -9.43 0.11
CA LYS A 90 6.70 -9.58 -1.26
C LYS A 90 5.45 -8.73 -1.49
N LEU A 91 4.55 -8.71 -0.51
CA LEU A 91 3.32 -7.92 -0.55
C LEU A 91 3.61 -6.42 -0.43
N LEU A 92 4.55 -6.04 0.45
CA LEU A 92 5.03 -4.67 0.60
C LEU A 92 5.57 -4.15 -0.74
N LYS A 93 6.46 -4.91 -1.39
CA LYS A 93 7.00 -4.53 -2.69
C LYS A 93 5.89 -4.38 -3.74
N ALA A 94 4.92 -5.29 -3.79
CA ALA A 94 3.80 -5.20 -4.74
C ALA A 94 2.90 -3.98 -4.52
N LEU A 95 2.65 -3.60 -3.25
CA LEU A 95 1.95 -2.37 -2.89
C LEU A 95 2.73 -1.14 -3.36
N LEU A 96 3.99 -1.03 -2.96
CA LEU A 96 4.82 0.14 -3.29
C LEU A 96 5.03 0.30 -4.80
N MET A 97 5.19 -0.81 -5.53
CA MET A 97 5.27 -0.77 -7.00
C MET A 97 4.05 -0.09 -7.65
N ALA A 98 2.90 -0.01 -6.99
CA ALA A 98 1.70 0.60 -7.55
C ALA A 98 1.69 2.13 -7.51
N PHE A 99 2.49 2.78 -6.64
CA PHE A 99 2.37 4.23 -6.40
C PHE A 99 3.66 4.93 -5.94
N ASP A 100 4.63 4.19 -5.39
CA ASP A 100 5.79 4.78 -4.72
C ASP A 100 6.92 5.08 -5.72
N PRO A 101 7.26 6.37 -5.96
CA PRO A 101 8.36 6.74 -6.86
C PRO A 101 9.73 6.26 -6.38
N PHE A 102 9.90 6.01 -5.08
CA PHE A 102 11.19 5.54 -4.54
C PHE A 102 11.40 4.03 -4.75
N THR A 103 10.32 3.30 -5.03
CA THR A 103 10.36 1.86 -5.33
C THR A 103 10.18 1.58 -6.82
N ASN A 104 9.31 2.32 -7.51
CA ASN A 104 9.02 2.15 -8.93
C ASN A 104 9.66 3.25 -9.77
N LYS A 105 10.68 2.88 -10.54
CA LYS A 105 11.41 3.80 -11.44
C LYS A 105 10.50 4.44 -12.50
N GLU A 106 9.49 3.74 -12.99
CA GLU A 106 8.59 4.32 -14.01
C GLU A 106 7.76 5.47 -13.44
N ILE A 107 7.33 5.35 -12.18
CA ILE A 107 6.66 6.44 -11.46
C ILE A 107 7.63 7.60 -11.25
N HIS A 108 8.85 7.30 -10.82
CA HIS A 108 9.90 8.31 -10.64
C HIS A 108 10.14 9.11 -11.92
N ASP A 109 10.42 8.42 -13.03
CA ASP A 109 10.72 9.02 -14.33
C ASP A 109 9.53 9.86 -14.84
N ALA A 110 8.30 9.37 -14.66
CA ALA A 110 7.10 10.11 -15.05
C ALA A 110 6.90 11.40 -14.22
N LEU A 111 7.17 11.36 -12.92
CA LEU A 111 7.10 12.54 -12.06
C LEU A 111 8.18 13.58 -12.40
N GLU A 112 9.42 13.14 -12.67
CA GLU A 112 10.50 14.03 -13.11
C GLU A 112 10.17 14.72 -14.44
N GLN A 113 9.60 13.98 -15.41
CA GLN A 113 9.21 14.54 -16.71
C GLN A 113 8.08 15.56 -16.61
N THR A 114 7.13 15.36 -15.69
CA THR A 114 5.96 16.24 -15.54
C THR A 114 6.32 17.57 -14.87
N SER A 115 7.51 17.69 -14.23
CA SER A 115 8.03 18.89 -13.55
C SER A 115 7.13 19.48 -12.44
N SER A 116 6.02 18.81 -12.10
CA SER A 116 4.97 19.32 -11.19
C SER A 116 5.17 18.91 -9.73
N ILE A 117 5.95 17.86 -9.48
CA ILE A 117 6.20 17.30 -8.14
C ILE A 117 7.71 17.20 -7.93
N ASP A 118 8.25 18.11 -7.11
CA ASP A 118 9.59 17.97 -6.56
C ASP A 118 9.56 16.94 -5.41
N LEU A 119 10.20 15.78 -5.64
CA LEU A 119 10.28 14.69 -4.67
C LEU A 119 11.10 15.05 -3.41
N ASN A 120 11.83 16.17 -3.42
CA ASN A 120 12.51 16.71 -2.23
C ASN A 120 11.63 17.69 -1.45
N ASN A 121 10.49 18.10 -2.02
CA ASN A 121 9.55 19.01 -1.37
C ASN A 121 8.51 18.23 -0.56
N ARG A 122 8.67 18.24 0.77
CA ARG A 122 7.77 17.56 1.72
C ARG A 122 6.30 17.94 1.56
N GLY A 123 5.99 19.19 1.22
CA GLY A 123 4.61 19.62 0.98
C GLY A 123 4.01 18.91 -0.23
N LYS A 124 4.79 18.77 -1.31
CA LYS A 124 4.36 18.05 -2.52
C LYS A 124 4.30 16.54 -2.30
N LEU A 125 5.22 15.97 -1.53
CA LEU A 125 5.16 14.55 -1.14
C LEU A 125 3.89 14.23 -0.33
N GLN A 126 3.44 15.12 0.56
CA GLN A 126 2.19 14.92 1.31
C GLN A 126 0.99 14.80 0.36
N PHE A 127 0.89 15.64 -0.66
CA PHE A 127 -0.16 15.54 -1.67
C PHE A 127 -0.08 14.25 -2.48
N LEU A 128 1.13 13.86 -2.90
CA LEU A 128 1.36 12.63 -3.66
C LEU A 128 0.92 11.37 -2.91
N PHE A 129 1.23 11.29 -1.61
CA PHE A 129 0.96 10.09 -0.82
C PHE A 129 -0.42 10.08 -0.15
N GLN A 130 -1.18 11.17 -0.16
CA GLN A 130 -2.51 11.21 0.47
C GLN A 130 -3.45 10.13 -0.10
N GLU A 131 -3.58 10.07 -1.43
CA GLU A 131 -4.46 9.11 -2.11
C GLU A 131 -4.01 7.65 -1.87
N PRO A 132 -2.71 7.29 -2.04
CA PRO A 132 -2.23 5.97 -1.67
C PRO A 132 -2.48 5.57 -0.21
N ILE A 133 -2.28 6.50 0.75
CA ILE A 133 -2.49 6.22 2.18
C ILE A 133 -3.95 5.83 2.44
N ILE A 134 -4.92 6.62 1.96
CA ILE A 134 -6.34 6.34 2.22
C ILE A 134 -6.81 5.06 1.50
N CYS A 135 -6.23 4.75 0.33
CA CYS A 135 -6.48 3.49 -0.38
C CYS A 135 -5.97 2.28 0.41
N MET A 136 -4.73 2.33 0.90
CA MET A 136 -4.18 1.24 1.73
C MET A 136 -4.97 1.03 3.02
N LEU A 137 -5.40 2.12 3.68
CA LEU A 137 -6.25 2.04 4.87
C LEU A 137 -7.62 1.42 4.53
N ARG A 138 -8.18 1.69 3.35
CA ARG A 138 -9.43 1.08 2.91
C ARG A 138 -9.26 -0.42 2.62
N ILE A 139 -8.16 -0.81 1.96
CA ILE A 139 -7.79 -2.22 1.76
C ILE A 139 -7.67 -2.90 3.11
N LYS A 140 -6.95 -2.32 4.07
CA LYS A 140 -6.82 -2.84 5.43
C LYS A 140 -8.18 -3.11 6.09
N ASP A 141 -9.12 -2.16 6.01
CA ASP A 141 -10.46 -2.34 6.59
C ASP A 141 -11.20 -3.53 5.94
N SER A 142 -11.04 -3.73 4.63
CA SER A 142 -11.58 -4.91 3.93
C SER A 142 -10.88 -6.21 4.35
N VAL A 143 -9.56 -6.18 4.52
CA VAL A 143 -8.76 -7.32 4.99
C VAL A 143 -9.19 -7.76 6.39
N ASP A 144 -9.32 -6.82 7.34
CA ASP A 144 -9.77 -7.11 8.70
C ASP A 144 -11.17 -7.73 8.74
N MET A 145 -12.09 -7.24 7.90
CA MET A 145 -13.43 -7.79 7.78
C MET A 145 -13.39 -9.21 7.23
N LEU A 146 -12.66 -9.43 6.14
CA LEU A 146 -12.63 -10.71 5.42
C LEU A 146 -11.85 -11.79 6.15
N ILE A 147 -10.84 -11.43 6.95
CA ILE A 147 -10.18 -12.38 7.86
C ILE A 147 -11.17 -12.96 8.87
N LYS A 148 -12.06 -12.12 9.42
CA LYS A 148 -13.06 -12.55 10.41
C LYS A 148 -14.13 -13.46 9.79
N SER A 149 -14.52 -13.22 8.55
CA SER A 149 -15.59 -13.99 7.89
C SER A 149 -15.09 -15.20 7.09
N MET A 150 -13.88 -15.13 6.51
CA MET A 150 -13.39 -16.10 5.51
C MET A 150 -12.00 -16.67 5.83
N GLY A 151 -11.39 -16.29 6.96
CA GLY A 151 -10.11 -16.86 7.40
C GLY A 151 -8.88 -16.19 6.79
N ALA A 152 -7.72 -16.85 6.89
CA ALA A 152 -6.42 -16.23 6.59
C ALA A 152 -6.26 -15.74 5.14
N ASP A 153 -6.97 -16.33 4.19
CA ASP A 153 -6.95 -15.96 2.76
C ASP A 153 -8.19 -15.17 2.31
N GLY A 154 -9.01 -14.73 3.27
CA GLY A 154 -10.32 -14.15 3.00
C GLY A 154 -10.29 -12.97 2.03
N TYR A 155 -9.30 -12.08 2.17
CA TYR A 155 -9.16 -10.93 1.27
C TYR A 155 -8.84 -11.38 -0.15
N PHE A 156 -7.84 -12.24 -0.33
CA PHE A 156 -7.44 -12.71 -1.65
C PHE A 156 -8.50 -13.56 -2.34
N THR A 157 -9.26 -14.35 -1.57
CA THR A 157 -10.40 -15.11 -2.10
C THR A 157 -11.46 -14.18 -2.67
N PHE A 158 -11.78 -13.10 -1.94
CA PHE A 158 -12.71 -12.07 -2.39
C PHE A 158 -12.17 -11.33 -3.63
N THR A 159 -10.91 -10.89 -3.62
CA THR A 159 -10.30 -10.17 -4.75
C THR A 159 -10.22 -11.05 -6.01
N GLU A 160 -9.91 -12.34 -5.87
CA GLU A 160 -9.93 -13.31 -6.98
C GLU A 160 -11.33 -13.41 -7.60
N GLN A 161 -12.38 -13.47 -6.80
CA GLN A 161 -13.77 -13.52 -7.28
C GLN A 161 -14.23 -12.21 -7.93
N TYR A 162 -13.80 -11.07 -7.37
CA TYR A 162 -14.23 -9.74 -7.81
C TYR A 162 -13.53 -9.29 -9.10
N MET A 163 -12.21 -9.48 -9.19
CA MET A 163 -11.40 -8.92 -10.28
C MET A 163 -10.39 -9.90 -10.88
N GLY A 164 -10.36 -11.16 -10.45
CA GLY A 164 -9.32 -12.12 -10.85
C GLY A 164 -9.24 -12.36 -12.36
N SER A 165 -10.37 -12.36 -13.07
CA SER A 165 -10.41 -12.51 -14.53
C SER A 165 -9.79 -11.33 -15.29
N SER A 166 -9.79 -10.14 -14.68
CA SER A 166 -9.20 -8.92 -15.25
C SER A 166 -7.71 -8.78 -14.94
N ILE A 167 -7.17 -9.60 -14.03
CA ILE A 167 -5.75 -9.56 -13.64
C ILE A 167 -4.97 -10.66 -14.36
N PRO A 168 -4.04 -10.31 -15.26
CA PRO A 168 -3.24 -11.30 -15.97
C PRO A 168 -2.29 -12.05 -15.03
N GLN A 169 -1.92 -13.26 -15.42
CA GLN A 169 -0.95 -14.11 -14.70
C GLN A 169 0.47 -13.89 -15.21
N ASP A 170 0.92 -12.64 -15.21
CA ASP A 170 2.29 -12.25 -15.58
C ASP A 170 3.08 -11.72 -14.36
N GLU A 171 4.27 -11.18 -14.59
CA GLU A 171 5.09 -10.55 -13.55
C GLU A 171 4.98 -9.01 -13.55
N ASP A 172 4.23 -8.44 -14.49
CA ASP A 172 4.22 -7.01 -14.77
C ASP A 172 3.36 -6.27 -13.75
N MET A 173 4.00 -5.58 -12.81
CA MET A 173 3.30 -4.78 -11.81
C MET A 173 2.74 -3.50 -12.44
N LYS A 174 1.48 -3.19 -12.17
CA LYS A 174 0.80 -1.98 -12.64
C LYS A 174 0.93 -0.87 -11.62
N TYR A 175 0.86 0.37 -12.07
CA TYR A 175 0.93 1.55 -11.21
C TYR A 175 -0.03 2.62 -11.67
N SER A 176 -0.22 3.61 -10.80
CA SER A 176 -0.96 4.82 -11.08
C SER A 176 -0.30 6.00 -10.39
N ILE A 177 -0.42 7.18 -10.99
CA ILE A 177 0.09 8.42 -10.44
C ILE A 177 -1.11 9.32 -10.21
N TYR A 178 -1.37 9.63 -8.94
CA TYR A 178 -2.39 10.60 -8.58
C TYR A 178 -1.73 11.97 -8.40
N ILE A 179 -1.97 12.86 -9.35
CA ILE A 179 -1.62 14.27 -9.25
C ILE A 179 -2.94 14.99 -8.98
N GLY A 180 -3.18 15.35 -7.72
CA GLY A 180 -4.34 16.17 -7.38
C GLY A 180 -4.22 17.56 -8.02
N ASP A 181 -5.33 18.07 -8.56
CA ASP A 181 -5.46 19.45 -9.05
C ASP A 181 -5.35 20.49 -7.92
#